data_AF-T1AGE1-F1
#
_entry.id   AF-T1AGE1-F1
#
_cell.length_a   1.000
_cell.length_b   1.000
_cell.length_c   1.000
_cell.angle_alpha   90.00
_cell.angle_beta   90.00
_cell.angle_gamma   90.00
#
_symmetry.space_group_name_H-M   'P 1'
#
loop_
_entity.id
_entity.type
_entity.pdbx_description
1 polymer ?
#
loop_
_entity_poly.entity_id
_entity_poly.type
_entity_poly.pdbx_seq_one_letter_code
_entity_poly.pdbx_strand_id
1 'polypeptide(L)' 'PHTVVVVQAGAPVAMPWLRQVPAILDTWYPGQTDGTALANVLFGKVDPSGHLPVTFPVKLADVPAASAARFPGV' A
#
# COMPACT_ATOMS: atom_id res chain seq x y z
N PRO A 1 -8.77 7.65 -17.29
CA PRO A 1 -8.53 6.20 -17.48
C PRO A 1 -9.04 5.44 -16.26
N HIS A 2 -9.53 4.20 -16.43
CA HIS A 2 -10.09 3.37 -15.36
C HIS A 2 -9.13 2.24 -14.95
N THR A 3 -7.93 2.61 -14.53
CA THR A 3 -6.89 1.66 -14.13
C THR A 3 -6.94 1.41 -12.62
N VAL A 4 -7.04 0.16 -12.19
CA VAL A 4 -6.86 -0.24 -10.79
C VAL A 4 -5.41 -0.68 -10.59
N VAL A 5 -4.76 -0.20 -9.52
CA VAL A 5 -3.39 -0.63 -9.18
C VAL A 5 -3.42 -1.54 -7.97
N VAL A 6 -2.77 -2.70 -8.08
CA VAL A 6 -2.53 -3.62 -6.96
C VAL A 6 -1.08 -3.45 -6.53
N VAL A 7 -0.86 -3.20 -5.24
CA VAL A 7 0.47 -3.01 -4.65
C VAL A 7 0.79 -4.21 -3.77
N GLN A 8 1.94 -4.84 -4.04
CA GLN A 8 2.48 -5.95 -3.25
C GLN A 8 3.86 -5.56 -2.73
N ALA A 9 3.91 -4.98 -1.54
CA ALA A 9 5.14 -4.51 -0.92
C ALA A 9 5.10 -4.79 0.59
N GLY A 10 6.26 -4.99 1.21
CA GLY A 10 6.38 -5.21 2.66
C GLY A 10 6.43 -3.94 3.50
N ALA A 11 6.40 -2.77 2.87
CA ALA A 11 6.54 -1.46 3.50
C ALA A 11 5.88 -0.39 2.62
N PRO A 12 5.60 0.82 3.15
CA PRO A 12 5.08 1.92 2.35
C PRO A 12 5.95 2.21 1.13
N VAL A 13 5.32 2.36 -0.04
CA VAL A 13 5.97 2.72 -1.30
C VAL A 13 5.55 4.11 -1.75
N ALA A 14 6.45 4.83 -2.42
CA ALA A 14 6.11 6.10 -3.02
C ALA A 14 5.14 5.90 -4.20
N MET A 15 4.02 6.63 -4.17
CA MET A 15 2.98 6.57 -5.19
C MET A 15 2.80 7.94 -5.88
N PRO A 16 3.76 8.42 -6.71
CA PRO A 16 3.64 9.72 -7.39
C PRO A 16 2.44 9.77 -8.37
N TRP A 17 1.93 8.60 -8.75
CA TRP A 17 0.75 8.39 -9.59
C TRP A 17 -0.56 8.24 -8.81
N LEU A 18 -0.55 8.36 -7.47
CA LEU A 18 -1.71 8.17 -6.59
C LEU A 18 -2.98 8.86 -7.09
N ARG A 19 -2.85 10.09 -7.63
CA ARG A 19 -3.99 10.90 -8.12
C ARG A 19 -4.41 10.60 -9.56
N GLN A 20 -3.70 9.71 -10.26
CA GLN A 20 -3.96 9.37 -11.67
C GLN A 20 -4.85 8.14 -11.82
N VAL A 21 -5.07 7.40 -10.72
CA VAL A 21 -5.82 6.14 -10.71
C VAL A 21 -7.05 6.25 -9.81
N PRO A 22 -8.21 5.70 -10.22
CA PRO A 22 -9.43 5.72 -9.41
C PRO A 22 -9.39 4.80 -8.18
N ALA A 23 -8.53 3.77 -8.15
CA ALA A 23 -8.48 2.82 -7.05
C ALA A 23 -7.09 2.17 -6.90
N ILE A 24 -6.75 1.88 -5.64
CA ILE A 24 -5.54 1.17 -5.23
C ILE A 24 -5.94 0.09 -4.23
N LEU A 25 -5.38 -1.11 -4.38
CA LEU A 25 -5.50 -2.20 -3.43
C LEU A 25 -4.11 -2.62 -2.96
N ASP A 26 -3.83 -2.47 -1.67
CA ASP A 26 -2.59 -2.95 -1.05
C ASP A 26 -2.81 -4.36 -0.49
N THR A 27 -2.07 -5.34 -1.01
CA THR A 27 -2.19 -6.75 -0.62
C THR A 27 -0.95 -7.30 0.08
N TRP A 28 0.05 -6.46 0.36
CA TRP A 28 1.28 -6.85 1.05
C TRP A 28 2.00 -8.04 0.36
N TYR A 29 2.31 -9.09 1.12
CA TYR A 29 2.75 -10.39 0.64
C TYR A 29 1.65 -11.43 0.93
N PRO A 30 0.68 -11.61 0.04
CA PRO A 30 -0.57 -12.34 0.31
C PRO A 30 -0.42 -13.87 0.28
N GLY A 31 0.81 -14.39 0.13
CA GLY A 31 1.10 -15.82 0.17
C GLY A 31 0.62 -16.60 -1.06
N GLN A 32 0.56 -17.92 -0.93
CA GLN A 32 0.32 -18.84 -2.05
C GLN A 32 -1.09 -18.75 -2.67
N THR A 33 -2.06 -18.20 -1.94
CA THR A 33 -3.47 -18.09 -2.38
C THR A 33 -3.81 -16.72 -2.96
N ASP A 34 -2.79 -15.87 -3.21
CA ASP A 34 -2.90 -14.49 -3.69
C ASP A 34 -3.94 -14.32 -4.80
N GLY A 35 -3.77 -15.03 -5.93
CA GLY A 35 -4.64 -14.86 -7.09
C GLY A 35 -6.12 -15.03 -6.77
N THR A 36 -6.47 -16.02 -5.93
CA THR A 36 -7.84 -16.24 -5.48
C THR A 36 -8.31 -15.15 -4.51
N ALA A 37 -7.47 -14.77 -3.54
CA ALA A 37 -7.81 -13.73 -2.57
C ALA A 37 -8.02 -12.37 -3.25
N LEU A 38 -7.10 -11.98 -4.14
CA LEU A 38 -7.17 -10.77 -4.94
C LEU A 38 -8.41 -10.74 -5.83
N ALA A 39 -8.70 -11.84 -6.54
CA ALA A 39 -9.90 -11.93 -7.38
C ALA A 39 -11.19 -11.79 -6.54
N ASN A 40 -11.26 -12.41 -5.35
CA ASN A 40 -12.43 -12.30 -4.50
C ASN A 40 -12.71 -10.84 -4.09
N VAL A 41 -11.68 -10.03 -3.82
CA VAL A 41 -11.86 -8.60 -3.50
C VAL A 41 -12.21 -7.79 -4.75
N LEU A 42 -11.47 -7.94 -5.85
CA LEU A 42 -11.69 -7.16 -7.08
C LEU A 42 -13.08 -7.38 -7.69
N PHE A 43 -13.63 -8.59 -7.56
CA PHE A 43 -14.96 -8.93 -8.05
C PHE A 43 -16.06 -8.86 -6.97
N GLY A 44 -15.77 -8.31 -5.79
CA GLY A 44 -16.77 -8.05 -4.75
C GLY A 44 -17.37 -9.31 -4.11
N LYS A 45 -16.68 -10.45 -4.17
CA LYS A 45 -17.06 -11.66 -3.42
C LYS A 45 -16.72 -11.53 -1.93
N VAL A 46 -15.74 -10.68 -1.60
CA VAL A 46 -15.34 -10.31 -0.24
C VAL A 46 -15.11 -8.80 -0.23
N ASP A 47 -15.67 -8.10 0.75
CA ASP A 47 -15.41 -6.68 0.95
C ASP A 47 -14.03 -6.44 1.56
N PRO A 48 -13.28 -5.42 1.12
CA PRO A 48 -12.01 -5.05 1.73
C PRO A 48 -12.24 -4.52 3.15
N SER A 49 -11.64 -5.17 4.15
CA SER A 49 -11.79 -4.82 5.57
C SER A 49 -10.47 -4.60 6.31
N GLY A 50 -9.35 -4.55 5.59
CA GLY A 50 -8.03 -4.31 6.17
C GLY A 50 -7.84 -2.85 6.61
N HIS A 51 -7.05 -2.64 7.66
CA HIS A 51 -6.58 -1.33 8.08
C HIS A 51 -5.05 -1.29 8.05
N LEU A 52 -4.48 -0.13 7.70
CA LEU A 52 -3.02 0.02 7.67
C LEU A 52 -2.44 -0.14 9.09
N PRO A 53 -1.48 -1.05 9.30
CA PRO A 53 -0.80 -1.20 10.59
C PRO A 53 0.36 -0.20 10.75
N VAL A 54 0.71 0.54 9.69
CA VAL A 54 1.81 1.50 9.64
C VAL A 54 1.38 2.78 8.91
N THR A 55 2.07 3.88 9.18
CA THR A 55 1.85 5.15 8.46
C THR A 55 2.47 5.11 7.07
N PHE A 56 1.74 5.55 6.05
CA PHE A 56 2.25 5.76 4.70
C PHE A 56 2.61 7.25 4.55
N PRO A 57 3.89 7.62 4.60
CA PRO A 57 4.29 9.02 4.47
C PRO A 57 4.03 9.53 3.05
N VAL A 58 3.70 10.82 2.91
CA VAL A 58 3.50 11.45 1.59
C VAL A 58 4.84 11.57 0.85
N LYS A 59 5.91 11.86 1.58
CA LYS A 59 7.30 11.90 1.07
C LYS A 59 8.26 11.34 2.11
N LEU A 60 9.43 10.87 1.66
CA LEU A 60 10.44 10.26 2.53
C LEU A 60 10.85 11.16 3.71
N ALA A 61 10.87 12.48 3.51
CA ALA A 61 11.21 13.46 4.52
C ALA A 61 10.21 13.53 5.70
N ASP A 62 9.01 12.95 5.56
CA ASP A 62 7.99 12.92 6.62
C ASP A 62 8.22 11.78 7.63
N VAL A 63 9.14 10.85 7.34
CA VAL A 63 9.50 9.76 8.24
C VAL A 63 10.33 10.30 9.42
N PRO A 64 10.09 9.88 10.67
CA PRO A 64 10.87 10.35 11.83
C PRO A 64 12.38 10.16 11.65
N ALA A 65 12.80 9.03 11.11
CA ALA A 65 14.20 8.69 10.85
C ALA A 65 14.69 9.08 9.44
N ALA A 66 14.21 10.19 8.86
CA ALA A 66 14.54 10.60 7.47
C ALA A 66 16.02 10.99 7.23
N SER A 67 16.88 11.02 8.26
CA SER A 67 18.32 11.29 8.13
C SER A 67 19.09 10.60 9.25
N ALA A 68 20.41 10.42 9.07
CA ALA A 68 21.27 9.81 10.09
C ALA A 68 21.20 10.55 11.44
N ALA A 69 21.07 11.88 11.43
CA ALA A 69 20.98 12.69 12.65
C ALA A 69 19.64 12.52 13.40
N ARG A 70 18.60 11.99 12.73
CA ARG A 70 17.27 11.75 13.33
C ARG A 70 17.03 10.29 13.66
N PHE A 71 18.01 9.40 13.44
CA PHE A 71 17.89 8.01 13.84
C PHE A 71 18.01 7.91 15.39
N PRO A 72 17.17 7.12 16.10
CA PRO A 72 16.19 6.13 15.60
C PRO A 72 14.76 6.66 15.39
N GLY A 73 14.54 7.97 15.36
CA GLY A 73 13.24 8.59 15.15
C GLY A 73 12.84 9.60 16.24
N VAL A 74 13.82 10.18 16.94
CA VAL A 74 13.68 11.23 17.96
C VAL A 74 14.37 12.53 17.54
#